data_AF-A0A937D447-F1
#
_entry.id   AF-A0A937D447-F1
#
_cell.length_a   1.000
_cell.length_b   1.000
_cell.length_c   1.000
_cell.angle_alpha   90.00
_cell.angle_beta   90.00
_cell.angle_gamma   90.00
#
_symmetry.space_group_name_H-M   'P 1'
#
loop_
_entity.id
_entity.type
_entity.pdbx_description
1 polymer ?
#
loop_
_entity_poly.entity_id
_entity_poly.type
_entity_poly.pdbx_seq_one_letter_code
_entity_poly.pdbx_strand_id
1 'polypeptide(L)' 'METAAEYRKHAEECRALAKQVPEGEHRSQLLEIARTWDNLAADREKLVRNHPELDTSKNSVKAQAPVK' A
#
# COMPACT_ATOMS: atom_id res chain seq x y z
N MET A 1 8.87 5.88 7.53
CA MET A 1 8.60 4.46 7.32
C MET A 1 7.12 4.56 7.21
N GLU A 2 6.59 4.15 6.08
CA GLU A 2 5.21 4.48 5.73
C GLU A 2 4.28 4.00 6.85
N THR A 3 3.41 4.88 7.32
CA THR A 3 2.39 4.53 8.30
C THR A 3 1.26 3.77 7.62
N ALA A 4 0.41 3.10 8.38
CA ALA A 4 -0.78 2.45 7.83
C ALA A 4 -1.63 3.40 6.95
N ALA A 5 -1.67 4.69 7.32
CA ALA A 5 -2.34 5.72 6.54
C ALA A 5 -1.68 5.95 5.16
N GLU A 6 -0.34 5.92 5.05
CA GLU A 6 0.36 6.04 3.76
C GLU A 6 0.11 4.83 2.86
N TYR A 7 0.08 3.62 3.43
CA TYR A 7 -0.27 2.42 2.68
C TYR A 7 -1.72 2.46 2.16
N ARG A 8 -2.67 2.94 2.97
CA ARG A 8 -4.06 3.15 2.54
C ARG A 8 -4.15 4.17 1.41
N LYS A 9 -3.38 5.25 1.50
CA LYS A 9 -3.31 6.28 0.45
C LYS A 9 -2.76 5.71 -0.86
N HIS A 10 -1.71 4.89 -0.81
CA HIS A 10 -1.18 4.18 -1.99
C HIS A 10 -2.19 3.19 -2.58
N ALA A 11 -2.94 2.48 -1.73
CA ALA A 11 -4.01 1.58 -2.18
C ALA A 11 -5.11 2.36 -2.94
N GLU A 12 -5.50 3.53 -2.42
CA GLU A 12 -6.47 4.41 -3.08
C GLU A 12 -5.96 4.96 -4.41
N GLU A 13 -4.71 5.42 -4.46
CA GLU A 13 -4.07 5.90 -5.70
C GLU A 13 -4.00 4.78 -6.76
N CYS A 14 -3.61 3.56 -6.37
CA CYS A 14 -3.61 2.41 -7.29
C CYS A 14 -5.03 2.08 -7.78
N ARG A 15 -6.07 2.20 -6.94
CA ARG A 15 -7.47 2.03 -7.37
C ARG A 15 -7.94 3.15 -8.29
N ALA A 16 -7.55 4.39 -8.00
CA ALA A 16 -7.88 5.55 -8.82
C ALA A 16 -7.22 5.46 -10.20
N LEU A 17 -5.97 5.01 -10.26
CA LEU A 17 -5.27 4.67 -11.50
C LEU A 17 -5.96 3.50 -12.22
N ALA A 18 -6.31 2.42 -11.51
CA ALA A 18 -7.02 1.28 -12.09
C ALA A 18 -8.39 1.65 -12.70
N LYS A 19 -9.04 2.71 -12.21
CA LYS A 19 -10.29 3.24 -12.82
C LYS A 19 -10.05 4.02 -14.11
N GLN A 20 -8.88 4.65 -14.23
CA GLN A 20 -8.48 5.43 -15.40
C GLN A 20 -7.84 4.57 -16.49
N VAL A 21 -7.29 3.41 -16.11
CA VAL A 21 -6.70 2.44 -17.03
C VAL A 21 -7.81 1.57 -17.64
N PRO A 22 -7.83 1.39 -18.98
CA PRO A 22 -8.78 0.49 -19.64
C PRO A 22 -8.66 -0.95 -19.12
N GLU A 23 -9.75 -1.69 -19.23
CA GLU A 23 -9.81 -3.07 -18.73
C GLU A 23 -8.78 -3.95 -19.45
N GLY A 24 -7.90 -4.57 -18.66
CA GLY A 24 -6.76 -5.32 -19.15
C GLY A 24 -5.84 -5.73 -18.00
N GLU A 25 -4.74 -6.39 -18.35
CA GLU A 25 -3.79 -6.97 -17.38
C GLU A 25 -3.22 -5.91 -16.43
N HIS A 26 -2.96 -4.70 -16.93
CA HIS A 26 -2.47 -3.57 -16.13
C HIS A 26 -3.47 -3.12 -15.06
N ARG A 27 -4.78 -3.11 -15.36
CA ARG A 27 -5.82 -2.75 -14.38
C ARG A 27 -5.91 -3.81 -13.29
N SER A 28 -5.87 -5.08 -13.66
CA SER A 28 -5.84 -6.20 -12.71
C SER A 28 -4.62 -6.13 -11.80
N GLN A 29 -3.45 -5.83 -12.35
CA GLN A 29 -2.21 -5.68 -11.58
C GLN A 29 -2.28 -4.50 -10.61
N LEU A 30 -2.82 -3.34 -11.02
CA LEU A 30 -3.04 -2.19 -10.12
C LEU A 30 -4.01 -2.50 -8.99
N LEU A 31 -5.08 -3.26 -9.26
CA LEU A 31 -6.02 -3.71 -8.23
C LEU A 31 -5.38 -4.69 -7.25
N GLU A 32 -4.51 -5.58 -7.74
CA GLU A 32 -3.75 -6.49 -6.89
C GLU A 32 -2.75 -5.75 -6.01
N ILE A 33 -2.00 -4.80 -6.57
CA ILE A 33 -1.10 -3.91 -5.83
C ILE A 33 -1.87 -3.15 -4.74
N ALA A 34 -3.03 -2.57 -5.08
CA ALA A 34 -3.88 -1.88 -4.11
C ALA A 34 -4.33 -2.81 -2.96
N ARG A 35 -4.61 -4.08 -3.26
CA ARG A 35 -5.01 -5.07 -2.27
C ARG A 35 -3.85 -5.47 -1.36
N THR A 36 -2.64 -5.55 -1.89
CA THR A 36 -1.41 -5.78 -1.11
C THR A 36 -1.14 -4.63 -0.15
N TRP A 37 -1.29 -3.38 -0.61
CA TRP A 37 -1.14 -2.20 0.24
C TRP A 37 -2.18 -2.14 1.38
N ASP A 38 -3.44 -2.50 1.13
CA ASP A 38 -4.48 -2.54 2.18
C ASP A 38 -4.17 -3.63 3.23
N ASN A 39 -3.64 -4.78 2.81
CA ASN A 39 -3.18 -5.82 3.75
C ASN A 39 -1.97 -5.38 4.56
N LEU A 40 -0.98 -4.71 3.95
CA LEU A 40 0.18 -4.14 4.64
C LEU A 40 -0.25 -3.08 5.65
N ALA A 41 -1.22 -2.23 5.29
CA ALA A 41 -1.80 -1.24 6.19
C ALA A 41 -2.46 -1.92 7.41
N ALA A 42 -3.33 -2.92 7.16
CA ALA A 42 -4.04 -3.64 8.22
C ALA A 42 -3.08 -4.41 9.15
N ASP A 43 -2.04 -5.03 8.59
CA ASP A 43 -0.99 -5.69 9.38
C ASP A 43 -0.23 -4.68 10.23
N ARG A 44 0.11 -3.52 9.65
CA ARG A 44 0.76 -2.42 10.37
C ARG A 44 -0.11 -1.87 11.50
N GLU A 45 -1.40 -1.66 11.27
CA GLU A 45 -2.33 -1.21 12.32
C GLU A 45 -2.43 -2.24 13.45
N LYS A 46 -2.51 -3.53 13.13
CA LYS A 46 -2.51 -4.59 14.14
C LYS A 46 -1.21 -4.62 14.92
N LEU A 47 -0.09 -4.45 14.24
CA LEU A 47 1.25 -4.50 14.83
C LEU A 47 1.49 -3.29 15.73
N VAL A 48 1.13 -2.08 15.30
CA VAL A 48 1.19 -0.86 16.13
C VAL A 48 0.21 -0.93 17.30
N ARG A 49 -0.97 -1.51 17.12
CA ARG A 49 -1.95 -1.70 18.21
C ARG A 49 -1.42 -2.62 19.30
N ASN A 50 -0.67 -3.66 18.95
CA ASN A 50 -0.07 -4.58 19.92
C ASN A 50 1.29 -4.09 20.45
N HIS A 51 2.03 -3.34 19.64
CA HIS A 51 3.34 -2.78 19.95
C HIS A 51 3.40 -1.32 19.48
N PRO A 52 2.96 -0.37 20.32
CA PRO A 52 2.97 1.06 19.98
C PRO A 52 4.40 1.61 19.78
N GLU A 53 5.42 0.91 20.28
CA GLU A 53 6.84 1.19 20.03
C GLU A 53 7.29 0.98 18.57
N LEU A 54 6.53 0.22 17.79
CA LEU A 54 6.78 -0.07 16.37
C LEU A 54 6.06 0.92 15.44
N ASP A 55 5.48 1.99 15.99
CA ASP A 55 5.00 3.13 15.20
C ASP A 55 6.19 3.86 14.57
N THR A 56 6.53 3.47 13.35
CA THR A 56 7.71 3.99 12.66
C THR A 56 7.38 5.17 11.76
N SER A 57 6.51 6.10 12.20
CA SER A 57 6.17 7.34 11.48
C SER A 57 7.38 8.20 11.02
N LYS A 58 8.65 7.77 11.23
CA LYS A 58 9.88 8.54 10.92
C LYS A 58 10.87 8.01 9.87
N ASN A 59 10.87 6.75 9.40
CA ASN A 59 11.97 6.26 8.53
C ASN A 59 11.62 5.80 7.08
N SER A 60 11.29 6.69 6.16
CA SER A 60 10.73 6.32 4.83
C SER A 60 11.87 6.08 3.84
N VAL A 61 12.14 4.82 3.47
CA VAL A 61 12.98 4.51 2.31
C VAL A 61 12.35 3.38 1.50
N LYS A 62 11.71 3.80 0.39
CA LYS A 62 11.69 3.20 -0.94
C LYS A 62 11.63 1.66 -1.01
N ALA A 63 10.46 1.15 -1.34
CA ALA A 63 10.34 -0.05 -2.17
C ALA A 63 9.37 0.23 -3.34
N GLN A 64 9.78 1.15 -4.22
CA GLN A 64 9.32 1.14 -5.59
C GLN A 64 10.00 -0.04 -6.31
N ALA A 65 9.21 -0.75 -7.11
CA ALA A 65 9.48 -2.02 -7.78
C ALA A 65 10.76 -2.05 -8.66
N PRO A 66 11.12 -3.23 -9.17
CA PRO A 66 10.77 -3.44 -10.58
C PRO A 66 10.18 -4.82 -10.88
N VAL A 67 9.05 -4.82 -11.59
CA VAL A 67 8.58 -5.95 -12.41
C VAL A 67 9.59 -6.12 -13.55
N LYS A 68 10.08 -7.35 -13.76
CA LYS A 68 10.91 -7.75 -14.90
C LYS A 68 10.04 -8.25 -16.04
#